data_AF-A0A101G873-F1
#
_entry.id   AF-A0A101G873-F1
#
_cell.length_a   1.000
_cell.length_b   1.000
_cell.length_c   1.000
_cell.angle_alpha   90.00
_cell.angle_beta   90.00
_cell.angle_gamma   90.00
#
_symmetry.space_group_name_H-M   'P 1'
#
loop_
_entity.id
_entity.type
_entity.pdbx_description
1 polymer ?
#
loop_
_entity_poly.entity_id
_entity_poly.type
_entity_poly.pdbx_seq_one_letter_code
_entity_poly.pdbx_strand_id
1 'polypeptide(L)'
;TTSVPDTLVPLQEQVMLPQSLLPEIGMAMNTTNLSTLWEPATAYRLPSNELGLEILFDNDWIIEPDAEKSGWNGTATVPVEIRQASDGYRNGDAFVFMTGVSGQAVAYDVYPASATDFNVSLLNAGSPYPLKFAYDDQAPAGLSEDDKIIILRQLDNGIEYPTWVISFSGDISAVSNDEYTFNFKHPFTKDDILHFSVQGPVVHEEQAEESINRVKVVPNPYYAAASWEFRGSAAAASSLVGRGDRRIAFINVPQNASIRIYTVRGDLVQVLKHDGGISDRIFWDLRSKDEIEIAYGVYIFQVSVPFSDKTYTGKFAVIK
;
A
#
# COMPACT_ATOMS: atom_id res chain seq x y z
N THR A 1 26.18 -6.54 32.92
CA THR A 1 25.48 -6.03 31.74
C THR A 1 24.57 -7.14 31.23
N THR A 2 23.41 -7.26 31.88
CA THR A 2 22.43 -8.33 31.67
C THR A 2 21.38 -7.83 30.68
N SER A 3 21.21 -8.59 29.61
CA SER A 3 20.17 -8.42 28.59
C SER A 3 18.79 -8.64 29.19
N VAL A 4 17.90 -7.67 29.02
CA VAL A 4 16.47 -7.80 29.31
C VAL A 4 15.80 -8.45 28.09
N PRO A 5 15.00 -9.52 28.26
CA PRO A 5 14.25 -10.09 27.15
C PRO A 5 12.97 -9.27 26.89
N ASP A 6 12.67 -9.01 25.63
CA ASP A 6 11.41 -8.43 25.18
C ASP A 6 10.25 -9.32 25.66
N THR A 7 9.42 -8.76 26.53
CA THR A 7 8.17 -9.36 26.98
C THR A 7 7.06 -8.76 26.13
N LEU A 8 6.55 -9.55 25.18
CA LEU A 8 5.30 -9.25 24.50
C LEU A 8 4.16 -9.35 25.52
N VAL A 9 3.54 -8.21 25.83
CA VAL A 9 2.34 -8.13 26.68
C VAL A 9 1.11 -8.25 25.78
N PRO A 10 0.15 -9.15 26.05
CA PRO A 10 -1.11 -9.21 25.31
C PRO A 10 -2.02 -8.05 25.72
N LEU A 11 -2.66 -7.43 24.73
CA LEU A 11 -3.54 -6.28 24.88
C LEU A 11 -4.92 -6.75 25.38
N GLN A 12 -5.17 -6.65 26.69
CA GLN A 12 -6.53 -6.55 27.22
C GLN A 12 -6.62 -5.43 28.27
N GLU A 13 -7.69 -4.67 28.12
CA GLU A 13 -8.26 -3.65 29.00
C GLU A 13 -7.57 -2.29 29.08
N GLN A 14 -8.06 -1.36 28.26
CA GLN A 14 -8.19 0.04 28.67
C GLN A 14 -9.66 0.48 28.58
N VAL A 15 -10.27 0.51 29.77
CA VAL A 15 -11.41 1.31 30.24
C VAL A 15 -12.11 2.16 29.16
N MET A 16 -13.30 1.73 28.73
CA MET A 16 -14.21 2.56 27.96
C MET A 16 -14.69 3.74 28.82
N LEU A 17 -14.61 4.95 28.26
CA LEU A 17 -15.32 6.11 28.80
C LEU A 17 -16.85 5.88 28.66
N PRO A 18 -17.67 6.40 29.58
CA PRO A 18 -19.12 6.30 29.48
C PRO A 18 -19.63 6.95 28.18
N GLN A 19 -20.51 6.23 27.48
CA GLN A 19 -21.11 6.56 26.19
C GLN A 19 -21.73 7.97 26.07
N SER A 20 -21.98 8.65 27.19
CA SER A 20 -22.63 9.97 27.26
C SER A 20 -21.72 11.16 26.96
N LEU A 21 -20.41 10.96 26.73
CA LEU A 21 -19.44 12.03 26.47
C LEU A 21 -18.81 12.00 25.06
N LEU A 22 -19.30 11.15 24.16
CA LEU A 22 -18.87 11.13 22.77
C LEU A 22 -19.82 12.01 21.92
N PRO A 23 -19.30 12.89 21.03
CA PRO A 23 -20.15 13.63 20.10
C PRO A 23 -20.88 12.65 19.17
N GLU A 24 -22.21 12.77 19.11
CA GLU A 24 -23.12 11.95 18.30
C GLU A 24 -22.79 12.08 16.80
N ILE A 25 -21.96 11.18 16.27
CA ILE A 25 -21.91 10.87 14.84
C ILE A 25 -22.93 9.75 14.59
N GLY A 26 -24.19 10.02 14.92
CA GLY A 26 -25.31 9.07 14.79
C GLY A 26 -26.49 9.61 14.00
N MET A 27 -26.50 10.89 13.62
CA MET A 27 -27.69 11.52 13.03
C MET A 27 -27.74 11.59 11.50
N ALA A 28 -26.68 11.17 10.77
CA ALA A 28 -26.65 11.33 9.30
C ALA A 28 -27.19 10.13 8.50
N MET A 29 -27.52 9.00 9.12
CA MET A 29 -27.93 7.78 8.40
C MET A 29 -29.44 7.65 8.13
N ASN A 30 -30.24 8.71 8.36
CA ASN A 30 -31.71 8.61 8.31
C ASN A 30 -32.39 9.68 7.44
N THR A 31 -31.79 10.07 6.30
CA THR A 31 -32.46 10.97 5.35
C THR A 31 -32.53 10.35 3.96
N THR A 32 -33.72 10.39 3.36
CA THR A 32 -34.11 9.79 2.08
C THR A 32 -33.52 10.49 0.85
N ASN A 33 -32.50 11.33 1.01
CA ASN A 33 -31.98 12.19 -0.07
C ASN A 33 -30.45 12.31 -0.04
N LEU A 34 -29.76 11.17 0.02
CA LEU A 34 -28.30 11.10 0.01
C LEU A 34 -27.69 11.03 -1.41
N SER A 35 -28.49 10.90 -2.46
CA SER A 35 -28.00 10.78 -3.84
C SER A 35 -27.40 12.07 -4.42
N THR A 36 -27.58 13.22 -3.75
CA THR A 36 -27.14 14.53 -4.28
C THR A 36 -26.02 15.21 -3.49
N LEU A 37 -25.43 14.57 -2.48
CA LEU A 37 -24.43 15.22 -1.61
C LEU A 37 -23.05 14.55 -1.54
N TRP A 38 -22.85 13.36 -2.10
CA TRP A 38 -21.65 12.59 -1.77
C TRP A 38 -21.08 11.90 -3.00
N GLU A 39 -19.96 12.44 -3.50
CA GLU A 39 -19.21 11.84 -4.61
C GLU A 39 -18.36 10.68 -4.07
N PRO A 40 -18.62 9.42 -4.48
CA PRO A 40 -17.65 8.34 -4.30
C PRO A 40 -16.34 8.69 -5.04
N ALA A 41 -15.20 8.21 -4.54
CA ALA A 41 -13.83 8.45 -5.07
C ALA A 41 -13.09 9.74 -4.63
N THR A 42 -13.27 10.20 -3.39
CA THR A 42 -12.32 11.17 -2.82
C THR A 42 -11.02 10.47 -2.43
N ALA A 43 -9.99 10.63 -3.26
CA ALA A 43 -8.66 10.14 -2.98
C ALA A 43 -8.02 10.96 -1.85
N TYR A 44 -7.72 10.33 -0.73
CA TYR A 44 -7.05 11.00 0.39
C TYR A 44 -5.54 10.98 0.16
N ARG A 45 -4.96 12.17 0.00
CA ARG A 45 -3.53 12.37 -0.22
C ARG A 45 -2.84 12.71 1.10
N LEU A 46 -1.95 11.84 1.54
CA LEU A 46 -1.04 12.18 2.65
C LEU A 46 0.09 13.09 2.13
N PRO A 47 0.53 14.10 2.91
CA PRO A 47 1.57 15.02 2.48
C PRO A 47 2.87 14.24 2.18
N SER A 48 3.45 14.49 1.01
CA SER A 48 4.74 13.93 0.63
C SER A 48 5.80 14.40 1.61
N ASN A 49 6.55 13.47 2.21
CA ASN A 49 7.80 13.81 2.87
C ASN A 49 8.88 14.12 1.79
N GLU A 50 9.98 14.75 2.19
CA GLU A 50 11.11 15.08 1.28
C GLU A 50 11.75 13.85 0.58
N LEU A 51 11.26 12.64 0.88
CA LEU A 51 11.70 11.36 0.33
C LEU A 51 10.80 10.86 -0.82
N GLY A 52 9.74 11.60 -1.20
CA GLY A 52 8.96 11.33 -2.41
C GLY A 52 7.96 10.18 -2.32
N LEU A 53 7.61 9.72 -1.11
CA LEU A 53 6.53 8.75 -0.94
C LEU A 53 5.17 9.46 -0.92
N GLU A 54 4.28 9.04 -1.80
CA GLU A 54 2.87 9.44 -1.82
C GLU A 54 2.00 8.20 -1.59
N ILE A 55 1.09 8.29 -0.63
CA ILE A 55 0.09 7.26 -0.38
C ILE A 55 -1.27 7.84 -0.76
N LEU A 56 -1.96 7.12 -1.64
CA LEU A 56 -3.30 7.44 -2.10
C LEU A 56 -4.26 6.36 -1.59
N PHE A 57 -5.30 6.77 -0.88
CA PHE A 57 -6.38 5.88 -0.50
C PHE A 57 -7.61 6.19 -1.35
N ASP A 58 -8.08 5.17 -2.07
CA ASP A 58 -9.40 5.18 -2.66
C ASP A 58 -10.29 4.33 -1.76
N ASN A 59 -11.13 5.00 -0.96
CA ASN A 59 -12.09 4.32 -0.10
C ASN A 59 -13.41 4.24 -0.85
N ASP A 60 -13.77 3.04 -1.31
CA ASP A 60 -15.09 2.79 -1.84
C ASP A 60 -16.08 2.67 -0.68
N TRP A 61 -16.97 3.65 -0.59
CA TRP A 61 -17.97 3.74 0.48
C TRP A 61 -19.17 2.82 0.26
N ILE A 62 -19.20 2.08 -0.85
CA ILE A 62 -20.26 1.13 -1.17
C ILE A 62 -19.89 -0.24 -0.59
N ILE A 63 -20.70 -0.73 0.35
CA ILE A 63 -20.60 -2.11 0.82
C ILE A 63 -21.11 -3.04 -0.28
N GLU A 64 -20.27 -3.97 -0.73
CA GLU A 64 -20.60 -4.91 -1.81
C GLU A 64 -20.33 -6.35 -1.39
N PRO A 65 -21.09 -7.33 -1.90
CA PRO A 65 -20.76 -8.74 -1.71
C PRO A 65 -19.34 -9.06 -2.19
N ASP A 66 -18.56 -9.76 -1.37
CA ASP A 66 -17.22 -10.22 -1.71
C ASP A 66 -17.31 -11.66 -2.25
N ALA A 67 -17.52 -11.80 -3.55
CA ALA A 67 -17.67 -13.11 -4.19
C ALA A 67 -16.40 -13.99 -4.08
N GLU A 68 -15.22 -13.41 -3.90
CA GLU A 68 -13.97 -14.17 -3.75
C GLU A 68 -13.83 -14.80 -2.36
N LYS A 69 -14.47 -14.19 -1.36
CA LYS A 69 -14.49 -14.68 0.03
C LYS A 69 -15.80 -15.33 0.43
N SER A 70 -16.82 -15.28 -0.44
CA SER A 70 -18.11 -15.93 -0.22
C SER A 70 -18.13 -17.29 -0.90
N GLY A 71 -18.86 -18.25 -0.35
CA GLY A 71 -18.93 -19.58 -0.94
C GLY A 71 -19.49 -20.65 -0.02
N TRP A 72 -19.69 -21.84 -0.60
CA TRP A 72 -20.04 -23.05 0.14
C TRP A 72 -18.86 -23.56 0.96
N ASN A 73 -19.14 -23.98 2.18
CA ASN A 73 -18.19 -24.57 3.12
C ASN A 73 -18.25 -26.12 3.13
N GLY A 74 -19.12 -26.71 2.31
CA GLY A 74 -19.27 -28.16 2.13
C GLY A 74 -19.14 -28.63 0.68
N THR A 75 -20.07 -29.46 0.23
CA THR A 75 -20.02 -30.14 -1.08
C THR A 75 -20.91 -29.53 -2.15
N ALA A 76 -21.80 -28.62 -1.76
CA ALA A 76 -22.70 -27.93 -2.65
C ALA A 76 -21.93 -27.05 -3.63
N THR A 77 -22.45 -27.00 -4.86
CA THR A 77 -21.88 -26.22 -5.97
C THR A 77 -22.94 -25.34 -6.64
N VAL A 78 -24.13 -25.25 -6.05
CA VAL A 78 -25.24 -24.44 -6.57
C VAL A 78 -24.82 -22.98 -6.58
N PRO A 79 -24.92 -22.27 -7.71
CA PRO A 79 -24.59 -20.85 -7.73
C PRO A 79 -25.59 -20.05 -6.89
N VAL A 80 -25.05 -19.19 -6.04
CA VAL A 80 -25.79 -18.32 -5.14
C VAL A 80 -25.55 -16.88 -5.57
N GLU A 81 -26.63 -16.15 -5.79
CA GLU A 81 -26.60 -14.73 -6.10
C GLU A 81 -27.11 -13.92 -4.90
N ILE A 82 -26.45 -12.80 -4.63
CA ILE A 82 -26.85 -11.86 -3.59
C ILE A 82 -26.89 -10.45 -4.16
N ARG A 83 -28.00 -9.76 -3.95
CA ARG A 83 -28.24 -8.40 -4.43
C ARG A 83 -28.87 -7.54 -3.35
N GLN A 84 -28.66 -6.23 -3.41
CA GLN A 84 -29.33 -5.31 -2.50
C GLN A 84 -30.86 -5.41 -2.66
N ALA A 85 -31.58 -5.40 -1.55
CA ALA A 85 -33.04 -5.36 -1.57
C ALA A 85 -33.56 -4.00 -2.05
N SER A 86 -34.71 -3.99 -2.72
CA SER A 86 -35.39 -2.75 -3.12
C SER A 86 -35.72 -1.91 -1.89
N ASP A 87 -35.37 -0.62 -1.91
CA ASP A 87 -35.48 0.31 -0.77
C ASP A 87 -34.73 -0.14 0.51
N GLY A 88 -33.88 -1.17 0.39
CA GLY A 88 -33.06 -1.69 1.46
C GLY A 88 -31.73 -0.95 1.59
N TYR A 89 -31.12 -1.05 2.76
CA TYR A 89 -29.81 -0.46 3.01
C TYR A 89 -28.71 -1.53 2.95
N ARG A 90 -27.49 -1.14 2.58
CA ARG A 90 -26.35 -2.05 2.50
C ARG A 90 -25.78 -2.28 3.89
N ASN A 91 -25.81 -3.53 4.34
CA ASN A 91 -25.22 -3.96 5.60
C ASN A 91 -24.01 -4.86 5.30
N GLY A 92 -22.88 -4.64 5.95
CA GLY A 92 -21.66 -5.40 5.72
C GLY A 92 -21.45 -6.59 6.66
N ASP A 93 -22.31 -6.79 7.67
CA ASP A 93 -22.15 -7.90 8.62
C ASP A 93 -22.13 -9.23 7.85
N ALA A 94 -21.04 -9.99 7.98
CA ALA A 94 -20.94 -11.32 7.40
C ALA A 94 -21.96 -12.27 8.06
N PHE A 95 -22.55 -13.14 7.24
CA PHE A 95 -23.55 -14.10 7.72
C PHE A 95 -23.45 -15.43 6.97
N VAL A 96 -24.02 -16.46 7.58
CA VAL A 96 -24.06 -17.81 7.02
C VAL A 96 -25.50 -18.22 6.75
N PHE A 97 -25.70 -18.87 5.61
CA PHE A 97 -26.92 -19.57 5.24
C PHE A 97 -26.66 -21.07 5.38
N MET A 98 -27.43 -21.75 6.22
CA MET A 98 -27.24 -23.17 6.50
C MET A 98 -28.50 -23.93 6.10
N THR A 99 -28.34 -24.98 5.29
CA THR A 99 -29.44 -25.88 4.89
C THR A 99 -29.52 -27.09 5.81
N GLY A 100 -30.66 -27.78 5.83
CA GLY A 100 -30.89 -28.96 6.68
C GLY A 100 -31.09 -28.66 8.17
N VAL A 101 -31.27 -27.39 8.54
CA VAL A 101 -31.49 -26.95 9.91
C VAL A 101 -32.83 -26.24 10.05
N SER A 102 -33.55 -26.48 11.15
CA SER A 102 -34.83 -25.81 11.37
C SER A 102 -34.64 -24.30 11.49
N GLY A 103 -35.29 -23.54 10.61
CA GLY A 103 -35.40 -22.09 10.69
C GLY A 103 -36.84 -21.63 10.70
N GLN A 104 -37.01 -20.32 10.86
CA GLN A 104 -38.30 -19.68 10.92
C GLN A 104 -38.22 -18.34 10.19
N ALA A 105 -38.84 -18.26 9.02
CA ALA A 105 -39.05 -17.01 8.32
C ALA A 105 -40.07 -16.15 9.09
N VAL A 106 -39.82 -14.85 9.14
CA VAL A 106 -40.74 -13.88 9.73
C VAL A 106 -41.65 -13.29 8.66
N ALA A 107 -42.83 -12.82 9.07
CA ALA A 107 -43.74 -12.14 8.16
C ALA A 107 -43.18 -10.75 7.82
N TYR A 108 -43.13 -10.40 6.53
CA TYR A 108 -42.66 -9.10 6.05
C TYR A 108 -43.37 -8.75 4.74
N ASP A 109 -43.96 -7.56 4.69
CA ASP A 109 -44.77 -7.09 3.54
C ASP A 109 -45.85 -8.11 3.13
N VAL A 110 -45.77 -8.68 1.93
CA VAL A 110 -46.71 -9.69 1.41
C VAL A 110 -46.31 -11.12 1.78
N TYR A 111 -45.12 -11.32 2.35
CA TYR A 111 -44.57 -12.64 2.65
C TYR A 111 -45.01 -13.10 4.06
N PRO A 112 -45.69 -14.24 4.18
CA PRO A 112 -46.13 -14.76 5.48
C PRO A 112 -44.96 -15.38 6.26
N ALA A 113 -45.12 -15.49 7.58
CA ALA A 113 -44.20 -16.28 8.40
C ALA A 113 -44.38 -17.77 8.10
N SER A 114 -43.26 -18.48 7.93
CA SER A 114 -43.25 -19.91 7.61
C SER A 114 -42.07 -20.60 8.28
N ALA A 115 -42.22 -21.91 8.54
CA ALA A 115 -41.12 -22.74 9.00
C ALA A 115 -40.27 -23.15 7.79
N THR A 116 -38.95 -23.15 7.95
CA THR A 116 -37.99 -23.45 6.89
C THR A 116 -37.05 -24.58 7.32
N ASP A 117 -36.49 -25.29 6.35
CA ASP A 117 -35.44 -26.30 6.54
C ASP A 117 -34.02 -25.73 6.37
N PHE A 118 -33.92 -24.42 6.40
CA PHE A 118 -32.68 -23.65 6.44
C PHE A 118 -32.79 -22.53 7.45
N ASN A 119 -31.65 -21.99 7.86
CA ASN A 119 -31.58 -20.82 8.72
C ASN A 119 -30.46 -19.87 8.26
N VAL A 120 -30.59 -18.60 8.61
CA VAL A 120 -29.55 -17.58 8.38
C VAL A 120 -29.08 -17.05 9.73
N SER A 121 -27.78 -16.94 9.93
CA SER A 121 -27.22 -16.41 11.18
C SER A 121 -25.98 -15.57 10.94
N LEU A 122 -25.70 -14.63 11.84
CA LEU A 122 -24.47 -13.84 11.79
C LEU A 122 -23.25 -14.77 11.93
N LEU A 123 -22.23 -14.49 11.13
CA LEU A 123 -20.96 -15.18 11.20
C LEU A 123 -20.24 -14.74 12.49
N ASN A 124 -20.35 -15.55 13.55
CA ASN A 124 -19.66 -15.29 14.81
C ASN A 124 -19.10 -16.60 15.37
N ALA A 125 -17.77 -16.64 15.54
CA ALA A 125 -17.00 -17.83 15.90
C ALA A 125 -17.35 -18.45 17.27
N GLY A 126 -18.17 -17.78 18.11
CA GLY A 126 -18.51 -18.26 19.45
C GLY A 126 -20.00 -18.46 19.75
N SER A 127 -20.93 -17.89 18.97
CA SER A 127 -22.37 -18.06 19.15
C SER A 127 -23.12 -17.57 17.90
N PRO A 128 -23.76 -18.45 17.13
CA PRO A 128 -24.55 -18.05 15.98
C PRO A 128 -25.74 -17.23 16.47
N TYR A 129 -25.84 -15.98 16.00
CA TYR A 129 -26.99 -15.12 16.26
C TYR A 129 -27.94 -15.23 15.06
N PRO A 130 -29.14 -15.83 15.21
CA PRO A 130 -30.06 -15.99 14.09
C PRO A 130 -30.48 -14.62 13.56
N LEU A 131 -30.38 -14.46 12.24
CA LEU A 131 -30.88 -13.30 11.55
C LEU A 131 -32.36 -13.47 11.24
N LYS A 132 -33.10 -12.37 11.26
CA LYS A 132 -34.46 -12.36 10.74
C LYS A 132 -34.40 -12.34 9.22
N PHE A 133 -35.25 -13.12 8.59
CA PHE A 133 -35.39 -13.14 7.15
C PHE A 133 -36.85 -13.36 6.76
N ALA A 134 -37.26 -12.77 5.64
CA ALA A 134 -38.49 -13.12 4.95
C ALA A 134 -38.19 -14.16 3.87
N TYR A 135 -39.18 -14.96 3.54
CA TYR A 135 -39.05 -16.03 2.56
C TYR A 135 -40.14 -15.92 1.51
N ASP A 136 -39.71 -15.66 0.28
CA ASP A 136 -40.54 -15.66 -0.92
C ASP A 136 -40.58 -17.08 -1.47
N ASP A 137 -41.54 -17.86 -0.97
CA ASP A 137 -41.73 -19.28 -1.30
C ASP A 137 -42.60 -19.41 -2.56
N GLN A 138 -41.96 -19.70 -3.69
CA GLN A 138 -42.60 -19.90 -4.99
C GLN A 138 -42.89 -21.38 -5.26
N ALA A 139 -42.30 -22.31 -4.50
CA ALA A 139 -42.53 -23.74 -4.60
C ALA A 139 -43.23 -24.31 -3.35
N PRO A 140 -44.13 -25.29 -3.48
CA PRO A 140 -44.89 -25.82 -2.35
C PRO A 140 -44.10 -26.71 -1.37
N ALA A 141 -42.82 -27.03 -1.64
CA ALA A 141 -42.02 -27.91 -0.78
C ALA A 141 -40.51 -27.63 -0.89
N GLY A 142 -39.97 -26.96 0.13
CA GLY A 142 -38.53 -26.76 0.32
C GLY A 142 -37.91 -25.73 -0.62
N LEU A 143 -36.63 -25.45 -0.40
CA LEU A 143 -35.85 -24.52 -1.23
C LEU A 143 -35.81 -24.94 -2.70
N SER A 144 -36.03 -23.98 -3.58
CA SER A 144 -36.01 -24.09 -5.03
C SER A 144 -35.32 -22.90 -5.69
N GLU A 145 -35.07 -23.00 -7.00
CA GLU A 145 -34.38 -21.96 -7.78
C GLU A 145 -35.20 -20.66 -7.89
N ASP A 146 -36.53 -20.75 -7.80
CA ASP A 146 -37.43 -19.60 -7.92
C ASP A 146 -37.61 -18.83 -6.60
N ASP A 147 -37.12 -19.38 -5.48
CA ASP A 147 -37.29 -18.81 -4.16
C ASP A 147 -36.32 -17.68 -3.88
N LYS A 148 -36.72 -16.76 -3.00
CA LYS A 148 -35.86 -15.67 -2.54
C LYS A 148 -35.87 -15.57 -1.04
N ILE A 149 -34.70 -15.34 -0.48
CA ILE A 149 -34.53 -15.09 0.95
C ILE A 149 -34.16 -13.63 1.11
N ILE A 150 -34.95 -12.90 1.87
CA ILE A 150 -34.75 -11.47 2.10
C ILE A 150 -34.25 -11.29 3.52
N ILE A 151 -33.00 -10.86 3.67
CA ILE A 151 -32.40 -10.61 4.97
C ILE A 151 -32.98 -9.32 5.54
N LEU A 152 -33.44 -9.40 6.79
CA LEU A 152 -34.03 -8.28 7.51
C LEU A 152 -33.13 -7.90 8.68
N ARG A 153 -32.97 -6.59 8.89
CA ARG A 153 -32.31 -6.06 10.06
C ARG A 153 -33.22 -5.06 10.75
N GLN A 154 -33.38 -5.26 12.06
CA GLN A 154 -34.06 -4.30 12.91
C GLN A 154 -33.06 -3.21 13.29
N LEU A 155 -33.41 -1.96 13.02
CA LEU A 155 -32.65 -0.79 13.49
C LEU A 155 -33.14 -0.34 14.86
N ASP A 156 -32.44 0.62 15.47
CA ASP A 156 -32.75 1.15 16.82
C ASP A 156 -34.17 1.75 16.93
N ASN A 157 -34.76 2.15 15.81
CA ASN A 157 -36.13 2.62 15.73
C ASN A 157 -37.18 1.49 15.84
N GLY A 158 -36.75 0.24 15.96
CA GLY A 158 -37.59 -0.95 16.08
C GLY A 158 -38.20 -1.43 14.75
N ILE A 159 -37.96 -0.74 13.65
CA ILE A 159 -38.47 -1.09 12.32
C ILE A 159 -37.50 -2.06 11.65
N GLU A 160 -38.06 -3.06 10.97
CA GLU A 160 -37.32 -4.02 10.16
C GLU A 160 -37.12 -3.47 8.75
N TYR A 161 -35.86 -3.43 8.32
CA TYR A 161 -35.49 -3.00 6.98
C TYR A 161 -34.84 -4.16 6.23
N PRO A 162 -35.15 -4.32 4.94
CA PRO A 162 -34.50 -5.33 4.13
C PRO A 162 -33.08 -4.88 3.78
N THR A 163 -32.15 -5.81 3.70
CA THR A 163 -30.75 -5.52 3.36
C THR A 163 -30.35 -6.18 2.05
N TRP A 164 -30.37 -7.51 2.04
CA TRP A 164 -29.94 -8.33 0.92
C TRP A 164 -31.01 -9.33 0.52
N VAL A 165 -31.08 -9.63 -0.76
CA VAL A 165 -31.89 -10.70 -1.33
C VAL A 165 -30.95 -11.76 -1.86
N ILE A 166 -31.14 -12.98 -1.40
CA ILE A 166 -30.44 -14.18 -1.85
C ILE A 166 -31.35 -14.90 -2.83
N SER A 167 -30.79 -15.31 -3.95
CA SER A 167 -31.44 -16.15 -4.96
C SER A 167 -30.46 -17.22 -5.44
N PHE A 168 -31.00 -18.27 -6.05
CA PHE A 168 -30.23 -19.39 -6.56
C PHE A 168 -30.43 -19.47 -8.07
N SER A 169 -29.41 -19.91 -8.81
CA SER A 169 -29.49 -20.09 -10.28
C SER A 169 -29.30 -21.55 -10.71
N GLY A 170 -29.66 -22.48 -9.83
CA GLY A 170 -29.62 -23.92 -10.07
C GLY A 170 -30.37 -24.68 -8.98
N ASP A 171 -30.41 -26.01 -9.12
CA ASP A 171 -31.17 -26.89 -8.23
C ASP A 171 -30.59 -26.91 -6.80
N ILE A 172 -31.19 -26.10 -5.93
CA ILE A 172 -30.86 -26.00 -4.50
C ILE A 172 -31.59 -27.06 -3.65
N SER A 173 -32.61 -27.72 -4.20
CA SER A 173 -33.47 -28.66 -3.44
C SER A 173 -32.71 -29.88 -2.92
N ALA A 174 -31.61 -30.24 -3.60
CA ALA A 174 -30.74 -31.35 -3.20
C ALA A 174 -29.67 -30.97 -2.15
N VAL A 175 -29.51 -29.68 -1.83
CA VAL A 175 -28.49 -29.20 -0.90
C VAL A 175 -29.00 -29.30 0.54
N SER A 176 -28.44 -30.23 1.30
CA SER A 176 -28.83 -30.46 2.70
C SER A 176 -27.60 -30.54 3.61
N ASN A 177 -27.69 -29.94 4.79
CA ASN A 177 -26.62 -29.86 5.79
C ASN A 177 -25.33 -29.22 5.25
N ASP A 178 -25.48 -28.22 4.39
CA ASP A 178 -24.37 -27.43 3.86
C ASP A 178 -24.50 -25.96 4.30
N GLU A 179 -23.38 -25.25 4.27
CA GLU A 179 -23.27 -23.87 4.73
C GLU A 179 -22.72 -22.99 3.61
N TYR A 180 -23.43 -21.93 3.26
CA TYR A 180 -22.91 -20.86 2.42
C TYR A 180 -22.54 -19.65 3.27
N THR A 181 -21.29 -19.21 3.20
CA THR A 181 -20.82 -18.01 3.88
C THR A 181 -20.91 -16.80 2.94
N PHE A 182 -21.55 -15.73 3.39
CA PHE A 182 -21.57 -14.43 2.73
C PHE A 182 -20.60 -13.47 3.43
N ASN A 183 -19.62 -12.99 2.68
CA ASN A 183 -18.68 -11.95 3.08
C ASN A 183 -18.90 -10.69 2.25
N PHE A 184 -18.54 -9.54 2.81
CA PHE A 184 -18.71 -8.24 2.17
C PHE A 184 -17.39 -7.47 2.14
N LYS A 185 -17.23 -6.63 1.13
CA LYS A 185 -16.20 -5.59 1.10
C LYS A 185 -16.70 -4.42 1.91
N HIS A 186 -15.86 -3.95 2.83
CA HIS A 186 -16.18 -2.83 3.70
C HIS A 186 -15.32 -1.62 3.35
N PRO A 187 -15.88 -0.40 3.43
CA PRO A 187 -15.07 0.79 3.45
C PRO A 187 -14.16 0.79 4.67
N PHE A 188 -13.00 1.41 4.52
CA PHE A 188 -12.18 1.81 5.65
C PHE A 188 -12.99 2.75 6.54
N THR A 189 -12.97 2.45 7.83
CA THR A 189 -13.57 3.22 8.90
C THR A 189 -12.49 4.00 9.64
N LYS A 190 -12.91 4.93 10.52
CA LYS A 190 -11.98 5.68 11.38
C LYS A 190 -11.21 4.79 12.38
N ASP A 191 -11.69 3.56 12.60
CA ASP A 191 -11.13 2.62 13.55
C ASP A 191 -10.09 1.68 12.88
N ASP A 192 -9.98 1.71 11.54
CA ASP A 192 -9.00 0.92 10.81
C ASP A 192 -7.59 1.50 10.91
N ILE A 193 -6.63 0.65 11.28
CA ILE A 193 -5.21 1.01 11.39
C ILE A 193 -4.43 0.30 10.28
N LEU A 194 -3.91 1.09 9.33
CA LEU A 194 -3.08 0.59 8.24
C LEU A 194 -1.60 0.73 8.58
N HIS A 195 -0.88 -0.37 8.56
CA HIS A 195 0.57 -0.41 8.76
C HIS A 195 1.29 -0.55 7.44
N PHE A 196 2.16 0.40 7.12
CA PHE A 196 3.07 0.33 5.99
C PHE A 196 4.52 0.32 6.48
N SER A 197 5.37 -0.43 5.79
CA SER A 197 6.81 -0.44 6.01
C SER A 197 7.50 -0.16 4.68
N VAL A 198 8.36 0.85 4.68
CA VAL A 198 9.16 1.21 3.50
C VAL A 198 10.55 0.64 3.72
N GLN A 199 11.04 -0.11 2.75
CA GLN A 199 12.43 -0.52 2.72
C GLN A 199 13.26 0.60 2.09
N GLY A 200 14.34 1.01 2.76
CA GLY A 200 15.27 1.98 2.20
C GLY A 200 16.01 1.45 0.96
N PRO A 201 16.72 2.32 0.21
CA PRO A 201 17.53 1.87 -0.90
C PRO A 201 18.59 0.86 -0.42
N VAL A 202 18.70 -0.28 -1.11
CA VAL A 202 19.68 -1.33 -0.84
C VAL A 202 20.71 -1.35 -1.96
N VAL A 203 21.99 -1.44 -1.60
CA VAL A 203 23.05 -1.67 -2.58
C VAL A 203 23.01 -3.13 -3.00
N HIS A 204 22.71 -3.40 -4.27
CA HIS A 204 22.89 -4.73 -4.84
C HIS A 204 24.37 -4.92 -5.18
N GLU A 205 25.09 -5.68 -4.35
CA GLU A 205 26.55 -5.89 -4.46
C GLU A 205 26.96 -6.38 -5.85
N GLU A 206 26.22 -7.33 -6.44
CA GLU A 206 26.49 -7.87 -7.77
C GLU A 206 26.41 -6.78 -8.86
N GLN A 207 25.36 -5.96 -8.87
CA GLN A 207 25.23 -4.86 -9.84
C GLN A 207 26.31 -3.77 -9.64
N ALA A 208 26.70 -3.52 -8.40
CA ALA A 208 27.76 -2.58 -8.09
C ALA A 208 29.13 -3.09 -8.58
N GLU A 209 29.39 -4.40 -8.49
CA GLU A 209 30.58 -5.02 -9.08
C GLU A 209 30.59 -4.95 -10.62
N GLU A 210 29.46 -5.19 -11.28
CA GLU A 210 29.37 -5.14 -12.74
C GLU A 210 29.55 -3.72 -13.29
N SER A 211 29.07 -2.71 -12.54
CA SER A 211 29.11 -1.31 -12.96
C SER A 211 30.45 -0.62 -12.71
N ILE A 212 31.35 -1.20 -11.90
CA ILE A 212 32.64 -0.58 -11.56
C ILE A 212 33.51 -0.25 -12.79
N ASN A 213 33.38 -1.02 -13.87
CA ASN A 213 34.11 -0.82 -15.12
C ASN A 213 33.54 0.31 -16.00
N ARG A 214 32.38 0.87 -15.63
CA ARG A 214 31.69 1.96 -16.36
C ARG A 214 32.06 3.34 -15.82
N VAL A 215 32.85 3.41 -14.75
CA VAL A 215 33.26 4.68 -14.13
C VAL A 215 34.09 5.50 -15.09
N LYS A 216 33.68 6.74 -15.32
CA LYS A 216 34.36 7.67 -16.23
C LYS A 216 34.51 9.05 -15.60
N VAL A 217 35.52 9.78 -16.06
CA VAL A 217 35.78 11.16 -15.67
C VAL A 217 35.24 12.09 -16.75
N VAL A 218 34.48 13.11 -16.37
CA VAL A 218 33.95 14.14 -17.27
C VAL A 218 34.17 15.56 -16.71
N PRO A 219 34.64 16.52 -17.52
CA PRO A 219 35.22 16.33 -18.85
C PRO A 219 36.58 15.64 -18.77
N ASN A 220 36.94 14.89 -19.82
CA ASN A 220 38.25 14.29 -19.99
C ASN A 220 38.69 14.43 -21.47
N PRO A 221 39.73 15.24 -21.78
CA PRO A 221 40.55 16.01 -20.85
C PRO A 221 39.78 17.20 -20.23
N TYR A 222 40.17 17.58 -19.01
CA TYR A 222 39.77 18.85 -18.41
C TYR A 222 40.68 19.96 -18.92
N TYR A 223 40.09 21.03 -19.46
CA TYR A 223 40.80 22.23 -19.89
C TYR A 223 40.57 23.34 -18.88
N ALA A 224 41.64 23.75 -18.17
CA ALA A 224 41.63 24.97 -17.40
C ALA A 224 41.85 26.15 -18.35
N ALA A 225 41.00 27.17 -18.25
CA ALA A 225 41.24 28.45 -18.91
C ALA A 225 42.35 29.22 -18.17
N ALA A 226 42.98 30.16 -18.88
CA ALA A 226 44.08 30.94 -18.35
C ALA A 226 43.64 31.80 -17.13
N SER A 227 44.54 32.00 -16.17
CA SER A 227 44.25 32.64 -14.87
C SER A 227 43.75 34.09 -14.95
N TRP A 228 44.04 34.78 -16.06
CA TRP A 228 43.66 36.16 -16.40
C TRP A 228 42.32 36.33 -17.13
N GLU A 229 41.61 35.25 -17.49
CA GLU A 229 40.25 35.38 -18.03
C GLU A 229 39.28 35.89 -16.95
N PHE A 230 38.43 36.85 -17.32
CA PHE A 230 37.68 37.74 -16.42
C PHE A 230 36.86 36.99 -15.36
N ARG A 231 37.24 37.12 -14.08
CA ARG A 231 36.44 36.70 -12.90
C ARG A 231 35.37 37.76 -12.61
N GLY A 232 34.40 37.86 -13.51
CA GLY A 232 33.51 39.00 -13.61
C GLY A 232 32.12 38.85 -13.00
N SER A 233 31.92 39.38 -11.80
CA SER A 233 30.65 39.79 -11.19
C SER A 233 29.62 38.69 -10.86
N ALA A 234 28.76 38.97 -9.87
CA ALA A 234 27.67 38.10 -9.40
C ALA A 234 26.65 37.69 -10.49
N ALA A 235 26.72 38.26 -11.71
CA ALA A 235 25.97 37.79 -12.87
C ALA A 235 26.57 36.53 -13.54
N ALA A 236 27.80 36.13 -13.21
CA ALA A 236 28.40 34.84 -13.61
C ALA A 236 28.01 33.67 -12.67
N ALA A 237 27.25 33.94 -11.60
CA ALA A 237 26.78 32.94 -10.64
C ALA A 237 25.53 32.17 -11.15
N SER A 238 24.94 32.59 -12.26
CA SER A 238 23.82 31.89 -12.91
C SER A 238 24.26 31.53 -14.32
N SER A 239 24.63 30.26 -14.52
CA SER A 239 24.76 29.54 -15.78
C SER A 239 24.38 30.36 -17.03
N LEU A 240 25.35 30.75 -17.87
CA LEU A 240 25.24 30.79 -19.35
C LEU A 240 26.47 31.37 -20.12
N VAL A 241 27.47 32.02 -19.50
CA VAL A 241 28.73 32.37 -20.18
C VAL A 241 29.91 32.28 -19.20
N GLY A 242 30.66 31.17 -19.25
CA GLY A 242 31.74 30.82 -18.33
C GLY A 242 31.44 29.49 -17.63
N ARG A 243 32.24 28.45 -17.89
CA ARG A 243 31.96 27.02 -17.63
C ARG A 243 31.94 26.60 -16.14
N GLY A 244 31.23 27.32 -15.28
CA GLY A 244 31.02 26.97 -13.87
C GLY A 244 32.31 26.86 -13.04
N ASP A 245 32.15 26.39 -11.80
CA ASP A 245 33.28 26.13 -10.89
C ASP A 245 34.28 25.14 -11.49
N ARG A 246 35.57 25.31 -11.16
CA ARG A 246 36.65 24.40 -11.59
C ARG A 246 36.45 23.01 -10.96
N ARG A 247 35.71 22.13 -11.64
CA ARG A 247 35.45 20.77 -11.17
C ARG A 247 35.36 19.76 -12.30
N ILE A 248 35.67 18.51 -11.98
CA ILE A 248 35.35 17.33 -12.78
C ILE A 248 34.34 16.47 -12.03
N ALA A 249 33.67 15.56 -12.73
CA ALA A 249 32.80 14.56 -12.14
C ALA A 249 33.28 13.17 -12.51
N PHE A 250 33.29 12.28 -11.53
CA PHE A 250 33.25 10.84 -11.75
C PHE A 250 31.78 10.45 -11.90
N ILE A 251 31.43 9.76 -12.98
CA ILE A 251 30.06 9.30 -13.29
C ILE A 251 30.00 7.77 -13.33
N ASN A 252 28.80 7.21 -13.19
CA ASN A 252 28.57 5.76 -13.03
C ASN A 252 29.32 5.18 -11.83
N VAL A 253 29.51 5.95 -10.77
CA VAL A 253 30.22 5.51 -9.56
C VAL A 253 29.29 4.58 -8.78
N PRO A 254 29.68 3.32 -8.51
CA PRO A 254 28.87 2.45 -7.68
C PRO A 254 28.69 3.02 -6.26
N GLN A 255 27.55 2.72 -5.65
CA GLN A 255 27.28 3.13 -4.28
C GLN A 255 28.34 2.59 -3.32
N ASN A 256 28.71 3.40 -2.33
CA ASN A 256 29.78 3.13 -1.35
C ASN A 256 31.20 2.93 -1.94
N ALA A 257 31.41 3.17 -3.23
CA ALA A 257 32.73 3.07 -3.83
C ALA A 257 33.69 4.17 -3.32
N SER A 258 34.98 3.83 -3.29
CA SER A 258 36.08 4.76 -3.03
C SER A 258 36.92 4.94 -4.30
N ILE A 259 37.18 6.19 -4.66
CA ILE A 259 38.01 6.57 -5.80
C ILE A 259 39.31 7.17 -5.27
N ARG A 260 40.43 6.53 -5.57
CA ARG A 260 41.78 7.03 -5.23
C ARG A 260 42.43 7.60 -6.50
N ILE A 261 42.95 8.81 -6.40
CA ILE A 261 43.55 9.54 -7.53
C ILE A 261 45.05 9.66 -7.31
N TYR A 262 45.83 9.34 -8.34
CA TYR A 262 47.28 9.25 -8.30
C TYR A 262 47.94 10.05 -9.42
N THR A 263 49.16 10.52 -9.17
CA THR A 263 50.08 10.96 -10.22
C THR A 263 50.58 9.75 -11.04
N VAL A 264 51.14 9.99 -12.23
CA VAL A 264 51.81 8.92 -13.01
C VAL A 264 52.99 8.28 -12.29
N ARG A 265 53.54 8.91 -11.24
CA ARG A 265 54.60 8.37 -10.39
C ARG A 265 54.07 7.49 -9.26
N GLY A 266 52.75 7.44 -9.07
CA GLY A 266 52.08 6.67 -8.01
C GLY A 266 51.82 7.47 -6.73
N ASP A 267 52.05 8.78 -6.72
CA ASP A 267 51.78 9.59 -5.53
C ASP A 267 50.27 9.78 -5.36
N LEU A 268 49.74 9.52 -4.15
CA LEU A 268 48.34 9.72 -3.83
C LEU A 268 48.01 11.21 -3.75
N VAL A 269 47.10 11.66 -4.61
CA VAL A 269 46.65 13.05 -4.71
C VAL A 269 45.42 13.29 -3.86
N GLN A 270 44.40 12.44 -3.99
CA GLN A 270 43.11 12.61 -3.33
C GLN A 270 42.36 11.27 -3.20
N VAL A 271 41.51 11.16 -2.18
CA VAL A 271 40.56 10.04 -2.03
C VAL A 271 39.15 10.62 -1.96
N LEU A 272 38.28 10.16 -2.84
CA LEU A 272 36.87 10.53 -2.88
C LEU A 272 36.03 9.32 -2.46
N LYS A 273 35.01 9.54 -1.63
CA LYS A 273 34.11 8.48 -1.16
C LYS A 273 32.69 8.78 -1.61
N HIS A 274 32.02 7.76 -2.11
CA HIS A 274 30.58 7.80 -2.31
C HIS A 274 29.89 7.74 -0.95
N ASP A 275 28.88 8.57 -0.76
CA ASP A 275 28.09 8.69 0.47
C ASP A 275 27.00 7.61 0.64
N GLY A 276 26.92 6.64 -0.27
CA GLY A 276 25.84 5.64 -0.32
C GLY A 276 24.49 6.18 -0.81
N GLY A 277 24.42 7.43 -1.27
CA GLY A 277 23.21 8.03 -1.83
C GLY A 277 22.82 7.48 -3.21
N ILE A 278 21.69 7.96 -3.73
CA ILE A 278 21.13 7.53 -5.02
C ILE A 278 21.93 8.09 -6.22
N SER A 279 22.61 9.24 -6.04
CA SER A 279 23.43 9.86 -7.08
C SER A 279 24.54 8.90 -7.53
N ASP A 280 24.79 8.75 -8.83
CA ASP A 280 25.91 7.97 -9.38
C ASP A 280 27.16 8.83 -9.64
N ARG A 281 27.18 10.05 -9.09
CA ARG A 281 28.17 11.09 -9.41
C ARG A 281 28.90 11.59 -8.19
N ILE A 282 30.22 11.72 -8.33
CA ILE A 282 31.08 12.39 -7.36
C ILE A 282 31.80 13.55 -8.05
N PHE A 283 31.60 14.76 -7.54
CA PHE A 283 32.30 15.95 -8.02
C PHE A 283 33.62 16.13 -7.30
N TRP A 284 34.65 16.59 -8.02
CA TRP A 284 35.95 16.93 -7.46
C TRP A 284 36.45 18.25 -8.02
N ASP A 285 36.95 19.10 -7.14
CA ASP A 285 37.39 20.48 -7.39
C ASP A 285 38.86 20.59 -7.86
N LEU A 286 39.49 19.46 -8.21
CA LEU A 286 40.88 19.39 -8.67
C LEU A 286 41.91 19.85 -7.64
N ARG A 287 41.58 19.73 -6.34
CA ARG A 287 42.53 19.96 -5.24
C ARG A 287 43.02 18.64 -4.64
N SER A 288 44.29 18.61 -4.26
CA SER A 288 44.86 17.51 -3.48
C SER A 288 44.23 17.46 -2.09
N LYS A 289 44.53 16.40 -1.33
CA LYS A 289 44.17 16.27 0.08
C LYS A 289 44.60 17.45 0.96
N ASP A 290 45.65 18.17 0.55
CA ASP A 290 46.21 19.33 1.28
C ASP A 290 45.59 20.66 0.78
N GLU A 291 44.47 20.58 0.04
CA GLU A 291 43.74 21.71 -0.55
C GLU A 291 44.54 22.52 -1.59
N ILE A 292 45.60 21.93 -2.14
CA ILE A 292 46.44 22.57 -3.16
C ILE A 292 45.93 22.16 -4.55
N GLU A 293 45.83 23.14 -5.46
CA GLU A 293 45.46 22.88 -6.85
C GLU A 293 46.48 21.98 -7.54
N ILE A 294 46.01 20.91 -8.19
CA ILE A 294 46.88 19.97 -8.89
C ILE A 294 47.53 20.59 -10.12
N ALA A 295 48.70 20.09 -10.51
CA ALA A 295 49.40 20.51 -11.73
C ALA A 295 48.67 20.04 -13.01
N TYR A 296 49.09 20.57 -14.17
CA TYR A 296 48.70 19.97 -15.45
C TYR A 296 49.39 18.61 -15.61
N GLY A 297 48.75 17.69 -16.34
CA GLY A 297 49.31 16.37 -16.59
C GLY A 297 48.26 15.27 -16.68
N VAL A 298 48.75 14.03 -16.78
CA VAL A 298 47.92 12.83 -16.75
C VAL A 298 47.86 12.30 -15.32
N TYR A 299 46.66 11.88 -14.91
CA TYR A 299 46.39 11.29 -13.62
C TYR A 299 45.74 9.93 -13.81
N ILE A 300 45.97 9.04 -12.86
CA ILE A 300 45.41 7.69 -12.81
C ILE A 300 44.41 7.66 -11.65
N PHE A 301 43.27 7.01 -11.83
CA PHE A 301 42.34 6.77 -10.74
C PHE A 301 42.08 5.28 -10.60
N GLN A 302 41.90 4.84 -9.35
CA GLN A 302 41.48 3.50 -9.00
C GLN A 302 40.15 3.58 -8.25
N VAL A 303 39.17 2.81 -8.69
CA VAL A 303 37.88 2.64 -8.02
C VAL A 303 37.88 1.28 -7.31
N SER A 304 37.37 1.26 -6.08
CA SER A 304 37.18 0.06 -5.27
C SER A 304 35.84 0.13 -4.56
N VAL A 305 35.21 -1.02 -4.33
CA VAL A 305 33.98 -1.16 -3.51
C VAL A 305 34.32 -1.90 -2.21
N PRO A 306 33.60 -1.66 -1.10
CA PRO A 306 33.98 -2.22 0.20
C PRO A 306 33.66 -3.72 0.36
N PHE A 307 32.77 -4.27 -0.47
CA PHE A 307 32.29 -5.66 -0.42
C PHE A 307 32.98 -6.60 -1.43
N SER A 308 33.93 -6.09 -2.22
CA SER A 308 34.62 -6.88 -3.25
C SER A 308 36.08 -6.47 -3.42
N ASP A 309 36.94 -7.42 -3.78
CA ASP A 309 38.34 -7.16 -4.16
C ASP A 309 38.47 -6.61 -5.60
N LYS A 310 37.36 -6.53 -6.35
CA LYS A 310 37.36 -5.97 -7.70
C LYS A 310 37.73 -4.47 -7.66
N THR A 311 38.70 -4.11 -8.49
CA THR A 311 39.09 -2.71 -8.71
C THR A 311 39.09 -2.37 -10.19
N TYR A 312 38.74 -1.13 -10.50
CA TYR A 312 38.84 -0.59 -11.86
C TYR A 312 39.84 0.56 -11.88
N THR A 313 40.73 0.56 -12.86
CA THR A 313 41.71 1.64 -13.05
C THR A 313 41.45 2.36 -14.36
N GLY A 314 41.39 3.69 -14.29
CA GLY A 314 41.27 4.54 -15.45
C GLY A 314 42.25 5.71 -15.40
N LYS A 315 42.21 6.57 -16.42
CA LYS A 315 43.08 7.74 -16.55
C LYS A 315 42.32 8.96 -17.06
N PHE A 316 42.77 10.13 -16.67
CA PHE A 316 42.28 11.40 -17.20
C PHE A 316 43.42 12.41 -17.32
N ALA A 317 43.22 13.43 -18.16
CA ALA A 317 44.21 14.47 -18.37
C ALA A 317 43.67 15.85 -17.97
N VAL A 318 44.56 16.65 -17.40
CA VAL A 318 44.33 18.06 -17.04
C VAL A 318 45.28 18.91 -17.86
N ILE A 319 44.73 19.82 -18.64
CA ILE A 319 45.45 20.74 -19.52
C ILE A 319 45.22 22.15 -18.97
N LYS A 320 46.28 22.92 -18.76
CA LYS A 320 46.24 24.32 -18.29
C LYS A 320 46.96 25.23 -19.28
#